data_AF-A0A1G8KEG2-F1
#
_entry.id   AF-A0A1G8KEG2-F1
#
_cell.length_a   1.000
_cell.length_b   1.000
_cell.length_c   1.000
_cell.angle_alpha   90.00
_cell.angle_beta   90.00
_cell.angle_gamma   90.00
#
_symmetry.space_group_name_H-M   'P 1'
#
loop_
_entity.id
_entity.type
_entity.pdbx_description
1 polymer ?
#
loop_
_entity_poly.entity_id
_entity_poly.type
_entity_poly.pdbx_seq_one_letter_code
_entity_poly.pdbx_strand_id
1 'polypeptide(L)'
;MRANSLVAAAIAVLVPSLAAAQAFDSGSRAELYRRYVLAGKDVQCRTNASCAALGVEALDAGRIKDAQALVDMESMLADAATLQAEEENAPKAINSAHARAAMALIHQGDVQASQGAFSNARAYYRSAASRGKEAPDDAMLNRVVDVAQQRLASIADKQVVQGLPASGVSFAHYLKLGAWSSVTLTPVKGRHGVYRLTADFLYPTVSSNGAPVASSGALVANVRFFGGIARVAVSDEPAGTLLEATTKLANVAAYDGHADKCLLEFRLTEPETLDVATHGSVNACGFGPKVTADGRYYLKTGS
;
A
#
# COMPACT_ATOMS: atom_id res chain seq x y z
N MET A 1 56.01 57.98 22.37
CA MET A 1 54.62 57.56 22.69
C MET A 1 54.13 56.68 21.55
N ARG A 2 53.92 55.39 21.79
CA ARG A 2 53.40 54.42 20.83
C ARG A 2 51.88 54.33 21.01
N ALA A 3 51.11 54.56 19.96
CA ALA A 3 49.67 54.33 19.97
C ALA A 3 49.38 52.92 19.45
N ASN A 4 48.95 52.04 20.34
CA ASN A 4 48.27 50.79 20.04
C ASN A 4 46.78 51.07 19.88
N SER A 5 46.13 50.56 18.83
CA SER A 5 44.67 50.37 18.74
C SER A 5 44.40 49.34 17.64
N LEU A 6 44.23 48.07 18.01
CA LEU A 6 42.96 47.37 18.30
C LEU A 6 42.37 46.71 17.04
N VAL A 7 42.69 45.42 16.88
CA VAL A 7 42.08 44.50 15.93
C VAL A 7 40.68 44.16 16.44
N ALA A 8 39.65 44.51 15.67
CA ALA A 8 38.28 44.08 15.93
C ALA A 8 38.07 42.65 15.41
N ALA A 9 38.00 41.68 16.32
CA ALA A 9 37.57 40.33 16.01
C ALA A 9 36.04 40.30 15.85
N ALA A 10 35.56 40.05 14.63
CA ALA A 10 34.15 39.80 14.37
C ALA A 10 33.79 38.40 14.91
N ILE A 11 33.12 38.35 16.06
CA ILE A 11 32.49 37.14 16.57
C ILE A 11 31.20 36.94 15.77
N ALA A 12 31.23 36.05 14.78
CA ALA A 12 30.02 35.55 14.15
C ALA A 12 29.26 34.70 15.18
N VAL A 13 28.24 35.29 15.79
CA VAL A 13 27.29 34.57 16.63
C VAL A 13 26.48 33.65 15.71
N LEU A 14 26.78 32.35 15.75
CA LEU A 14 25.92 31.30 15.23
C LEU A 14 24.62 31.30 16.05
N VAL A 15 23.64 32.09 15.62
CA VAL A 15 22.28 32.01 16.16
C VAL A 15 21.67 30.72 15.62
N PRO A 16 21.35 29.73 16.47
CA PRO A 16 20.59 28.57 16.00
C PRO A 16 19.23 29.09 15.55
N SER A 17 18.87 28.83 14.29
CA SER A 17 17.54 29.10 13.79
C SER A 17 16.52 28.41 14.69
N LEU A 18 15.70 29.17 15.41
CA LEU A 18 14.60 28.68 16.25
C LEU A 18 13.64 27.73 15.50
N ALA A 19 13.59 27.80 14.17
CA ALA A 19 12.85 26.89 13.31
C ALA A 19 13.39 25.44 13.33
N ALA A 20 14.70 25.24 13.53
CA ALA A 20 15.30 23.90 13.65
C ALA A 20 15.10 23.31 15.05
N ALA A 21 15.04 24.17 16.09
CA ALA A 21 14.82 23.73 17.47
C ALA A 21 13.37 23.34 17.76
N GLN A 22 12.39 23.94 17.06
CA GLN A 22 10.98 23.55 17.18
C GLN A 22 10.65 22.20 16.51
N ALA A 23 11.49 21.70 15.61
CA ALA A 23 11.36 20.36 15.03
C ALA A 23 11.78 19.23 16.00
N PHE A 24 12.50 19.54 17.08
CA PHE A 24 12.94 18.54 18.06
C PHE A 24 11.92 18.26 19.16
N ASP A 25 10.92 19.13 19.37
CA ASP A 25 9.93 19.00 20.46
C ASP A 25 8.61 18.34 20.02
N SER A 26 8.39 18.20 18.71
CA SER A 26 7.42 17.30 18.11
C SER A 26 8.10 16.59 16.94
N GLY A 27 8.68 15.40 17.18
CA GLY A 27 9.45 14.69 16.16
C GLY A 27 8.71 14.60 14.82
N SER A 28 9.46 14.56 13.71
CA SER A 28 8.91 14.36 12.36
C SER A 28 7.97 13.14 12.33
N ARG A 29 6.98 13.08 11.42
CA ARG A 29 6.03 11.95 11.41
C ARG A 29 6.77 10.65 11.15
N ALA A 30 7.83 10.70 10.34
CA ALA A 30 8.72 9.58 10.10
C ALA A 30 9.42 9.08 11.37
N GLU A 31 9.97 9.99 12.20
CA GLU A 31 10.65 9.62 13.44
C GLU A 31 9.65 9.10 14.49
N LEU A 32 8.48 9.73 14.62
CA LEU A 32 7.42 9.24 15.49
C LEU A 32 6.96 7.83 15.10
N TYR A 33 6.75 7.59 13.80
CA TYR A 33 6.38 6.27 13.28
C TYR A 33 7.50 5.24 13.50
N ARG A 34 8.75 5.59 13.23
CA ARG A 34 9.90 4.72 13.49
C ARG A 34 9.99 4.33 14.98
N ARG A 35 9.81 5.28 15.89
CA ARG A 35 9.76 5.00 17.34
C ARG A 35 8.62 4.07 17.69
N TYR A 36 7.42 4.31 17.14
CA TYR A 36 6.26 3.45 17.32
C TYR A 36 6.55 2.01 16.86
N VAL A 37 7.14 1.86 15.67
CA VAL A 37 7.48 0.56 15.08
C VAL A 37 8.47 -0.22 15.95
N LEU A 38 9.45 0.48 16.56
CA LEU A 38 10.49 -0.14 17.38
C LEU A 38 10.11 -0.29 18.87
N ALA A 39 9.07 0.41 19.33
CA ALA A 39 8.67 0.44 20.72
C ALA A 39 8.24 -0.95 21.23
N GLY A 40 8.85 -1.40 22.32
CA GLY A 40 8.50 -2.66 22.98
C GLY A 40 8.79 -3.93 22.16
N LYS A 41 9.49 -3.81 21.03
CA LYS A 41 9.84 -4.94 20.17
C LYS A 41 11.29 -5.38 20.39
N ASP A 42 11.42 -6.64 20.80
CA ASP A 42 12.70 -7.35 20.89
C ASP A 42 13.07 -7.92 19.50
N VAL A 43 13.45 -7.03 18.59
CA VAL A 43 13.88 -7.38 17.24
C VAL A 43 15.34 -6.97 17.09
N GLN A 44 16.17 -7.90 16.60
CA GLN A 44 17.62 -7.73 16.49
C GLN A 44 18.04 -6.68 15.45
N CYS A 45 17.14 -6.32 14.54
CA CYS A 45 17.36 -5.30 13.52
C CYS A 45 16.70 -3.97 13.87
N ARG A 46 17.37 -2.86 13.55
CA ARG A 46 16.89 -1.48 13.79
C ARG A 46 16.82 -0.62 12.52
N THR A 47 17.21 -1.19 11.39
CA THR A 47 17.14 -0.56 10.06
C THR A 47 16.51 -1.54 9.08
N ASN A 48 15.82 -1.05 8.05
CA ASN A 48 15.21 -1.92 7.05
C ASN A 48 16.26 -2.84 6.40
N ALA A 49 17.47 -2.34 6.09
CA ALA A 49 18.55 -3.14 5.52
C ALA A 49 19.02 -4.27 6.44
N SER A 50 19.19 -4.00 7.74
CA SER A 50 19.52 -5.05 8.72
C SER A 50 18.41 -6.09 8.86
N CYS A 51 17.13 -5.68 8.78
CA CYS A 51 16.00 -6.59 8.86
C CYS A 51 15.89 -7.46 7.60
N ALA A 52 16.13 -6.88 6.43
CA ALA A 52 16.19 -7.59 5.17
C ALA A 52 17.26 -8.70 5.21
N ALA A 53 18.48 -8.36 5.63
CA ALA A 53 19.58 -9.33 5.69
C ALA A 53 19.28 -10.50 6.63
N LEU A 54 18.82 -10.21 7.85
CA LEU A 54 18.44 -11.26 8.81
C LEU A 54 17.20 -12.05 8.34
N GLY A 55 16.25 -11.40 7.68
CA GLY A 55 15.04 -12.03 7.16
C GLY A 55 15.34 -13.04 6.06
N VAL A 56 16.22 -12.67 5.12
CA VAL A 56 16.72 -13.58 4.07
C VAL A 56 17.49 -14.75 4.69
N GLU A 57 18.39 -14.50 5.65
CA GLU A 57 19.12 -15.58 6.34
C GLU A 57 18.19 -16.53 7.10
N ALA A 58 17.17 -16.00 7.77
CA ALA A 58 16.16 -16.81 8.44
C ALA A 58 15.35 -17.65 7.44
N LEU A 59 15.02 -17.08 6.27
CA LEU A 59 14.30 -17.77 5.21
C LEU A 59 15.14 -18.92 4.63
N ASP A 60 16.41 -18.66 4.32
CA ASP A 60 17.37 -19.66 3.80
C ASP A 60 17.59 -20.80 4.80
N ALA A 61 17.56 -20.50 6.09
CA ALA A 61 17.63 -21.49 7.16
C ALA A 61 16.29 -22.21 7.43
N GLY A 62 15.24 -21.96 6.66
CA GLY A 62 13.91 -22.56 6.84
C GLY A 62 13.15 -22.07 8.08
N ARG A 63 13.62 -21.02 8.75
CA ARG A 63 12.96 -20.41 9.92
C ARG A 63 11.89 -19.43 9.46
N ILE A 64 10.85 -19.97 8.84
CA ILE A 64 9.82 -19.18 8.13
C ILE A 64 9.12 -18.15 9.04
N LYS A 65 8.84 -18.50 10.30
CA LYS A 65 8.20 -17.58 11.26
C LYS A 65 9.09 -16.39 11.60
N ASP A 66 10.39 -16.64 11.79
CA ASP A 66 11.37 -15.59 12.07
C ASP A 66 11.56 -14.70 10.85
N ALA A 67 11.65 -15.31 9.66
CA ALA A 67 11.74 -14.59 8.39
C ALA A 67 10.53 -13.66 8.19
N GLN A 68 9.31 -14.15 8.43
CA GLN A 68 8.09 -13.34 8.35
C GLN A 68 8.16 -12.13 9.30
N ALA A 69 8.51 -12.35 10.57
CA ALA A 69 8.60 -11.28 11.56
C ALA A 69 9.66 -10.22 11.20
N LEU A 70 10.82 -10.65 10.67
CA LEU A 70 11.90 -9.76 10.25
C LEU A 70 11.55 -8.97 8.99
N VAL A 71 10.91 -9.60 8.02
CA VAL A 71 10.48 -8.95 6.78
C VAL A 71 9.30 -7.99 7.01
N ASP A 72 8.39 -8.30 7.94
CA ASP A 72 7.35 -7.35 8.34
C ASP A 72 7.96 -6.12 9.01
N MET A 73 9.01 -6.30 9.82
CA MET A 73 9.79 -5.19 10.37
C MET A 73 10.52 -4.39 9.28
N GLU A 74 11.10 -5.06 8.29
CA GLU A 74 11.72 -4.42 7.13
C GLU A 74 10.73 -3.50 6.42
N SER A 75 9.53 -3.99 6.11
CA SER A 75 8.48 -3.21 5.43
C SER A 75 8.10 -1.97 6.23
N MET A 76 7.85 -2.10 7.53
CA MET A 76 7.52 -0.96 8.40
C MET A 76 8.66 0.08 8.46
N LEU A 77 9.92 -0.36 8.51
CA LEU A 77 11.07 0.55 8.52
C LEU A 77 11.35 1.18 7.15
N ALA A 78 11.02 0.49 6.05
CA ALA A 78 11.06 1.06 4.70
C ALA A 78 9.98 2.13 4.50
N ASP A 79 8.79 1.94 5.06
CA ASP A 79 7.75 2.96 5.11
C ASP A 79 8.19 4.20 5.90
N ALA A 80 8.85 4.00 7.05
CA ALA A 80 9.41 5.11 7.83
C ALA A 80 10.46 5.90 7.03
N ALA A 81 11.34 5.21 6.28
CA ALA A 81 12.31 5.85 5.41
C ALA A 81 11.65 6.63 4.26
N THR A 82 10.53 6.11 3.72
CA THR A 82 9.74 6.80 2.70
C THR A 82 9.11 8.07 3.25
N LEU A 83 8.50 8.01 4.43
CA LEU A 83 7.97 9.20 5.11
C LEU A 83 9.06 10.26 5.35
N GLN A 84 10.25 9.85 5.81
CA GLN A 84 11.33 10.80 6.06
C GLN A 84 11.76 11.49 4.77
N ALA A 85 11.90 10.72 3.68
CA ALA A 85 12.29 11.26 2.38
C ALA A 85 11.22 12.19 1.77
N GLU A 86 9.93 11.87 1.96
CA GLU A 86 8.79 12.73 1.60
C GLU A 86 8.83 14.05 2.39
N GLU A 87 9.11 14.00 3.69
CA GLU A 87 9.17 15.18 4.58
C GLU A 87 10.37 16.09 4.28
N GLU A 88 11.53 15.51 3.96
CA GLU A 88 12.73 16.25 3.57
C GLU A 88 12.66 16.82 2.14
N ASN A 89 11.66 16.39 1.35
CA ASN A 89 11.50 16.72 -0.06
C ASN A 89 12.81 16.52 -0.86
N ALA A 90 13.47 15.39 -0.63
CA ALA A 90 14.77 15.05 -1.22
C ALA A 90 14.61 13.97 -2.30
N PRO A 91 14.56 14.31 -3.61
CA PRO A 91 14.20 13.36 -4.67
C PRO A 91 15.07 12.09 -4.71
N LYS A 92 16.38 12.23 -4.47
CA LYS A 92 17.30 11.08 -4.42
C LYS A 92 17.00 10.15 -3.22
N ALA A 93 16.59 10.71 -2.08
CA ALA A 93 16.21 9.94 -0.92
C ALA A 93 14.87 9.22 -1.15
N ILE A 94 13.92 9.88 -1.82
CA ILE A 94 12.60 9.32 -2.17
C ILE A 94 12.78 8.08 -3.05
N ASN A 95 13.54 8.19 -4.13
CA ASN A 95 13.77 7.06 -5.03
C ASN A 95 14.41 5.86 -4.30
N SER A 96 15.41 6.14 -3.45
CA SER A 96 16.07 5.10 -2.65
C SER A 96 15.12 4.46 -1.62
N ALA A 97 14.20 5.23 -1.05
CA ALA A 97 13.18 4.74 -0.13
C ALA A 97 12.12 3.88 -0.84
N HIS A 98 11.64 4.30 -2.02
CA HIS A 98 10.71 3.52 -2.84
C HIS A 98 11.32 2.18 -3.27
N ALA A 99 12.59 2.17 -3.68
CA ALA A 99 13.30 0.94 -4.01
C ALA A 99 13.38 -0.03 -2.81
N ARG A 100 13.59 0.49 -1.59
CA ARG A 100 13.58 -0.32 -0.36
C ARG A 100 12.19 -0.88 -0.04
N ALA A 101 11.14 -0.07 -0.18
CA ALA A 101 9.76 -0.53 0.03
C ALA A 101 9.37 -1.62 -0.99
N ALA A 102 9.78 -1.46 -2.25
CA ALA A 102 9.59 -2.47 -3.28
C ALA A 102 10.36 -3.77 -2.99
N MET A 103 11.61 -3.70 -2.49
CA MET A 103 12.36 -4.88 -2.06
C MET A 103 11.70 -5.59 -0.86
N ALA A 104 11.18 -4.84 0.11
CA ALA A 104 10.48 -5.44 1.26
C ALA A 104 9.24 -6.24 0.81
N LEU A 105 8.51 -5.74 -0.20
CA LEU A 105 7.41 -6.49 -0.82
C LEU A 105 7.92 -7.78 -1.48
N ILE A 106 9.07 -7.76 -2.15
CA ILE A 106 9.68 -8.97 -2.71
C ILE A 106 10.00 -9.97 -1.61
N HIS A 107 10.64 -9.55 -0.52
CA HIS A 107 10.94 -10.45 0.59
C HIS A 107 9.65 -11.01 1.24
N GLN A 108 8.57 -10.22 1.34
CA GLN A 108 7.27 -10.75 1.79
C GLN A 108 6.75 -11.83 0.82
N GLY A 109 6.91 -11.61 -0.49
CA GLY A 109 6.59 -12.60 -1.50
C GLY A 109 7.44 -13.88 -1.38
N ASP A 110 8.74 -13.76 -1.11
CA ASP A 110 9.64 -14.90 -0.95
C ASP A 110 9.23 -15.77 0.26
N VAL A 111 8.85 -15.13 1.38
CA VAL A 111 8.29 -15.84 2.55
C VAL A 111 7.00 -16.57 2.19
N GLN A 112 6.07 -15.93 1.48
CA GLN A 112 4.82 -16.58 1.05
C GLN A 112 5.07 -17.74 0.08
N ALA A 113 6.03 -17.60 -0.84
CA ALA A 113 6.41 -18.65 -1.77
C ALA A 113 7.00 -19.86 -1.03
N SER A 114 7.80 -19.65 0.02
CA SER A 114 8.35 -20.73 0.85
C SER A 114 7.27 -21.51 1.62
N GLN A 115 6.14 -20.88 1.93
CA GLN A 115 4.97 -21.51 2.55
C GLN A 115 4.07 -22.22 1.53
N GLY A 116 4.38 -22.14 0.23
CA GLY A 116 3.53 -22.64 -0.85
C GLY A 116 2.30 -21.76 -1.14
N ALA A 117 2.20 -20.57 -0.53
CA ALA A 117 1.11 -19.63 -0.74
C ALA A 117 1.36 -18.79 -2.01
N PHE A 118 1.39 -19.44 -3.17
CA PHE A 118 1.84 -18.83 -4.43
C PHE A 118 0.96 -17.67 -4.91
N SER A 119 -0.35 -17.69 -4.67
CA SER A 119 -1.22 -16.53 -4.97
C SER A 119 -0.82 -15.29 -4.14
N ASN A 120 -0.52 -15.45 -2.86
CA ASN A 120 -0.02 -14.37 -2.00
C ASN A 120 1.35 -13.87 -2.47
N ALA A 121 2.26 -14.79 -2.81
CA ALA A 121 3.57 -14.44 -3.33
C ALA A 121 3.46 -13.60 -4.62
N ARG A 122 2.60 -14.02 -5.57
CA ARG A 122 2.33 -13.24 -6.78
C ARG A 122 1.72 -11.87 -6.47
N ALA A 123 0.82 -11.77 -5.51
CA ALA A 123 0.25 -10.48 -5.09
C ALA A 123 1.35 -9.51 -4.62
N TYR A 124 2.29 -9.99 -3.80
CA TYR A 124 3.43 -9.21 -3.35
C TYR A 124 4.36 -8.79 -4.49
N TYR A 125 4.79 -9.74 -5.34
CA TYR A 125 5.69 -9.40 -6.44
C TYR A 125 5.05 -8.49 -7.49
N ARG A 126 3.75 -8.66 -7.80
CA ARG A 126 3.02 -7.74 -8.71
C ARG A 126 2.90 -6.35 -8.10
N SER A 127 2.68 -6.25 -6.78
CA SER A 127 2.67 -4.98 -6.06
C SER A 127 4.04 -4.31 -6.14
N ALA A 128 5.13 -5.05 -5.93
CA ALA A 128 6.50 -4.54 -6.08
C ALA A 128 6.78 -4.08 -7.52
N ALA A 129 6.43 -4.88 -8.53
CA ALA A 129 6.63 -4.53 -9.94
C ALA A 129 5.86 -3.27 -10.35
N SER A 130 4.66 -3.04 -9.79
CA SER A 130 3.89 -1.83 -10.09
C SER A 130 4.51 -0.53 -9.57
N ARG A 131 5.42 -0.60 -8.59
CA ARG A 131 6.11 0.57 -8.01
C ARG A 131 6.97 1.32 -9.03
N GLY A 132 7.43 0.66 -10.09
CA GLY A 132 8.22 1.31 -11.15
C GLY A 132 7.51 2.52 -11.80
N LYS A 133 6.17 2.59 -11.73
CA LYS A 133 5.39 3.74 -12.23
C LYS A 133 5.58 5.01 -11.39
N GLU A 134 6.03 4.89 -10.14
CA GLU A 134 6.22 6.01 -9.22
C GLU A 134 7.46 6.83 -9.57
N ALA A 135 8.49 6.19 -10.13
CA ALA A 135 9.71 6.84 -10.62
C ALA A 135 10.30 6.07 -11.82
N PRO A 136 9.73 6.22 -13.03
CA PRO A 136 10.08 5.43 -14.20
C PRO A 136 11.57 5.52 -14.62
N ASP A 137 12.20 6.67 -14.36
CA ASP A 137 13.59 6.94 -14.73
C ASP A 137 14.60 6.54 -13.64
N ASP A 138 14.15 5.96 -12.52
CA ASP A 138 15.06 5.60 -11.42
C ASP A 138 15.71 4.22 -11.62
N ALA A 139 17.03 4.23 -11.85
CA ALA A 139 17.81 3.01 -12.11
C ALA A 139 17.92 2.05 -10.92
N MET A 140 17.67 2.50 -9.67
CA MET A 140 17.67 1.60 -8.51
C MET A 140 16.33 0.89 -8.40
N LEU A 141 15.22 1.64 -8.51
CA LEU A 141 13.87 1.10 -8.51
C LEU A 141 13.65 0.15 -9.69
N ASN A 142 14.13 0.49 -10.89
CA ASN A 142 14.01 -0.38 -12.06
C ASN A 142 14.71 -1.74 -11.84
N ARG A 143 15.89 -1.75 -11.21
CA ARG A 143 16.55 -3.01 -10.83
C ARG A 143 15.72 -3.85 -9.86
N VAL A 144 15.06 -3.21 -8.90
CA VAL A 144 14.16 -3.90 -7.96
C VAL A 144 12.93 -4.46 -8.68
N VAL A 145 12.36 -3.69 -9.62
CA VAL A 145 11.25 -4.14 -10.47
C VAL A 145 11.64 -5.35 -11.31
N ASP A 146 12.85 -5.37 -11.88
CA ASP A 146 13.37 -6.53 -12.61
C ASP A 146 13.44 -7.78 -11.72
N VAL A 147 13.88 -7.64 -10.47
CA VAL A 147 13.89 -8.75 -9.50
C VAL A 147 12.47 -9.24 -9.21
N ALA A 148 11.51 -8.32 -9.01
CA ALA A 148 10.11 -8.70 -8.79
C ALA A 148 9.53 -9.46 -9.99
N GLN A 149 9.85 -9.03 -11.21
CA GLN A 149 9.43 -9.70 -12.45
C GLN A 149 10.07 -11.09 -12.59
N GLN A 150 11.35 -11.23 -12.26
CA GLN A 150 12.03 -12.53 -12.23
C GLN A 150 11.40 -13.49 -11.22
N ARG A 151 11.05 -12.99 -10.02
CA ARG A 151 10.33 -13.75 -8.99
C ARG A 151 8.92 -14.13 -9.43
N LEU A 152 8.21 -13.26 -10.13
CA LEU A 152 6.92 -13.61 -10.75
C LEU A 152 7.06 -14.72 -11.78
N ALA A 153 8.04 -14.60 -12.67
CA ALA A 153 8.26 -15.57 -13.73
C ALA A 153 8.56 -16.97 -13.17
N SER A 154 9.29 -17.07 -12.05
CA SER A 154 9.66 -18.37 -11.45
C SER A 154 8.49 -19.11 -10.77
N ILE A 155 7.36 -18.43 -10.55
CA ILE A 155 6.15 -19.02 -9.94
C ILE A 155 4.88 -18.78 -10.78
N ALA A 156 5.03 -18.38 -12.04
CA ALA A 156 3.93 -17.91 -12.89
C ALA A 156 2.85 -18.96 -13.11
N ASP A 157 3.21 -20.24 -13.18
CA ASP A 157 2.36 -21.39 -13.44
C ASP A 157 1.91 -22.13 -12.17
N LYS A 158 2.49 -21.81 -11.02
CA LYS A 158 2.26 -22.55 -9.77
C LYS A 158 0.90 -22.22 -9.14
N GLN A 159 -0.03 -23.18 -9.17
CA GLN A 159 -1.31 -23.08 -8.45
C GLN A 159 -2.08 -21.78 -8.78
N VAL A 160 -2.16 -21.42 -10.06
CA VAL A 160 -2.88 -20.21 -10.49
C VAL A 160 -4.38 -20.42 -10.32
N VAL A 161 -5.01 -19.54 -9.55
CA VAL A 161 -6.47 -19.57 -9.39
C VAL A 161 -7.15 -18.96 -10.61
N GLN A 162 -7.98 -19.77 -11.27
CA GLN A 162 -8.75 -19.36 -12.44
C GLN A 162 -10.16 -18.92 -12.02
N GLY A 163 -10.55 -17.72 -12.43
CA GLY A 163 -11.88 -17.17 -12.16
C GLY A 163 -12.14 -16.90 -10.67
N LEU A 164 -13.44 -16.80 -10.30
CA LEU A 164 -13.89 -16.59 -8.93
C LEU A 164 -14.21 -17.94 -8.25
N PRO A 165 -13.50 -18.33 -7.18
CA PRO A 165 -13.80 -19.53 -6.41
C PRO A 165 -15.24 -19.59 -5.87
N ALA A 166 -15.81 -20.79 -5.84
CA ALA A 166 -17.16 -21.03 -5.30
C ALA A 166 -17.27 -20.86 -3.78
N SER A 167 -16.14 -20.83 -3.06
CA SER A 167 -16.07 -20.51 -1.64
C SER A 167 -16.05 -19.00 -1.36
N GLY A 168 -15.92 -18.18 -2.41
CA GLY A 168 -15.59 -16.76 -2.29
C GLY A 168 -14.09 -16.50 -2.28
N VAL A 169 -13.75 -15.21 -2.34
CA VAL A 169 -12.39 -14.75 -2.62
C VAL A 169 -12.13 -13.35 -2.08
N SER A 170 -10.89 -13.07 -1.70
CA SER A 170 -10.46 -11.74 -1.27
C SER A 170 -9.32 -11.24 -2.16
N PHE A 171 -9.44 -9.99 -2.59
CA PHE A 171 -8.42 -9.25 -3.29
C PHE A 171 -7.90 -8.13 -2.39
N ALA A 172 -6.60 -7.85 -2.47
CA ALA A 172 -5.96 -6.83 -1.66
C ALA A 172 -5.05 -5.93 -2.52
N HIS A 173 -5.03 -4.65 -2.19
CA HIS A 173 -4.14 -3.65 -2.77
C HIS A 173 -3.23 -3.12 -1.67
N TYR A 174 -1.92 -3.32 -1.82
CA TYR A 174 -0.94 -2.88 -0.82
C TYR A 174 -0.83 -1.35 -0.84
N LEU A 175 -0.90 -0.77 0.35
CA LEU A 175 -0.65 0.64 0.61
C LEU A 175 0.61 0.78 1.48
N LYS A 176 0.98 2.00 1.84
CA LYS A 176 2.05 2.24 2.82
C LYS A 176 1.60 1.97 4.26
N LEU A 177 2.56 1.92 5.18
CA LEU A 177 2.38 1.73 6.63
C LEU A 177 1.76 0.37 6.98
N GLY A 178 2.08 -0.65 6.19
CA GLY A 178 1.52 -2.00 6.32
C GLY A 178 0.01 -2.11 6.05
N ALA A 179 -0.62 -1.06 5.50
CA ALA A 179 -2.05 -1.03 5.24
C ALA A 179 -2.43 -1.70 3.91
N TRP A 180 -3.67 -2.18 3.84
CA TRP A 180 -4.24 -2.78 2.64
C TRP A 180 -5.67 -2.30 2.44
N SER A 181 -5.99 -1.87 1.23
CA SER A 181 -7.40 -1.85 0.81
C SER A 181 -7.79 -3.27 0.40
N SER A 182 -9.03 -3.67 0.68
CA SER A 182 -9.51 -5.03 0.37
C SER A 182 -10.86 -5.04 -0.32
N VAL A 183 -11.08 -6.05 -1.17
CA VAL A 183 -12.36 -6.37 -1.79
C VAL A 183 -12.60 -7.86 -1.64
N THR A 184 -13.64 -8.24 -0.92
CA THR A 184 -14.05 -9.63 -0.72
C THR A 184 -15.35 -9.91 -1.46
N LEU A 185 -15.39 -11.02 -2.21
CA LEU A 185 -16.53 -11.50 -2.96
C LEU A 185 -16.99 -12.83 -2.36
N THR A 186 -18.18 -12.83 -1.77
CA THR A 186 -18.78 -14.03 -1.16
C THR A 186 -20.02 -14.44 -1.97
N PRO A 187 -20.12 -15.66 -2.51
CA PRO A 187 -21.29 -16.10 -3.25
C PRO A 187 -22.57 -15.98 -2.44
N VAL A 188 -23.64 -15.46 -3.04
CA VAL A 188 -24.94 -15.31 -2.37
C VAL A 188 -25.73 -16.60 -2.52
N LYS A 189 -26.06 -17.23 -1.38
CA LYS A 189 -26.82 -18.49 -1.35
C LYS A 189 -28.15 -18.34 -2.12
N GLY A 190 -28.41 -19.26 -3.05
CA GLY A 190 -29.63 -19.27 -3.87
C GLY A 190 -29.64 -18.30 -5.05
N ARG A 191 -28.62 -17.47 -5.24
CA ARG A 191 -28.52 -16.53 -6.38
C ARG A 191 -27.28 -16.86 -7.22
N HIS A 192 -27.44 -17.70 -8.24
CA HIS A 192 -26.34 -18.15 -9.09
C HIS A 192 -25.64 -16.97 -9.79
N GLY A 193 -24.31 -16.90 -9.66
CA GLY A 193 -23.48 -15.85 -10.27
C GLY A 193 -23.60 -14.47 -9.61
N VAL A 194 -24.25 -14.38 -8.45
CA VAL A 194 -24.33 -13.16 -7.64
C VAL A 194 -23.39 -13.30 -6.44
N TYR A 195 -22.61 -12.25 -6.18
CA TYR A 195 -21.66 -12.19 -5.08
C TYR A 195 -21.99 -11.01 -4.19
N ARG A 196 -21.89 -11.20 -2.88
CA ARG A 196 -21.79 -10.11 -1.90
C ARG A 196 -20.36 -9.58 -1.99
N LEU A 197 -20.24 -8.37 -2.52
CA LEU A 197 -19.03 -7.57 -2.48
C LEU A 197 -19.00 -6.80 -1.17
N THR A 198 -17.94 -6.99 -0.39
CA THR A 198 -17.59 -6.18 0.78
C THR A 198 -16.20 -5.60 0.54
N ALA A 199 -16.08 -4.29 0.49
CA ALA A 199 -14.82 -3.61 0.28
C ALA A 199 -14.52 -2.60 1.38
N ASP A 200 -13.25 -2.55 1.76
CA ASP A 200 -12.68 -1.60 2.72
C ASP A 200 -11.52 -0.88 2.03
N PHE A 201 -11.72 0.41 1.76
CA PHE A 201 -10.75 1.29 1.15
C PHE A 201 -10.09 2.15 2.21
N LEU A 202 -8.76 2.23 2.20
CA LEU A 202 -8.00 2.95 3.21
C LEU A 202 -7.12 4.04 2.60
N TYR A 203 -6.95 5.12 3.36
CA TYR A 203 -5.88 6.08 3.16
C TYR A 203 -5.04 6.16 4.46
N PRO A 204 -3.88 5.49 4.52
CA PRO A 204 -3.07 5.42 5.73
C PRO A 204 -2.26 6.71 5.94
N THR A 205 -2.11 7.09 7.21
CA THR A 205 -1.29 8.20 7.68
C THR A 205 -0.73 7.87 9.07
N VAL A 206 0.03 8.82 9.64
CA VAL A 206 0.63 8.73 10.97
C VAL A 206 -0.03 9.79 11.84
N SER A 207 -0.50 9.39 13.02
CA SER A 207 -1.05 10.28 14.04
C SER A 207 0.04 11.10 14.75
N SER A 208 -0.37 12.05 15.60
CA SER A 208 0.56 12.87 16.39
C SER A 208 1.41 12.10 17.40
N ASN A 209 1.05 10.85 17.73
CA ASN A 209 1.85 9.97 18.59
C ASN A 209 2.65 8.90 17.81
N GLY A 210 2.69 8.98 16.48
CA GLY A 210 3.43 8.03 15.63
C GLY A 210 2.70 6.75 15.27
N ALA A 211 1.48 6.52 15.77
CA ALA A 211 0.72 5.33 15.41
C ALA A 211 0.17 5.42 13.97
N PRO A 212 0.10 4.30 13.23
CA PRO A 212 -0.67 4.23 12.00
C PRO A 212 -2.14 4.50 12.28
N VAL A 213 -2.72 5.42 11.52
CA VAL A 213 -4.16 5.66 11.49
C VAL A 213 -4.60 5.76 10.03
N ALA A 214 -5.86 5.53 9.73
CA ALA A 214 -6.36 5.62 8.37
C ALA A 214 -7.71 6.31 8.32
N SER A 215 -7.92 7.10 7.26
CA SER A 215 -9.28 7.39 6.80
C SER A 215 -9.78 6.17 6.03
N SER A 216 -11.07 5.87 6.13
CA SER A 216 -11.67 4.69 5.51
C SER A 216 -12.89 5.04 4.67
N GLY A 217 -13.20 4.14 3.73
CA GLY A 217 -14.43 4.11 2.96
C GLY A 217 -14.86 2.66 2.82
N ALA A 218 -16.13 2.36 3.07
CA ALA A 218 -16.65 1.01 3.00
C ALA A 218 -17.72 0.90 1.92
N LEU A 219 -17.79 -0.25 1.26
CA LEU A 219 -18.81 -0.55 0.27
C LEU A 219 -19.35 -1.96 0.50
N VAL A 220 -20.67 -2.09 0.54
CA VAL A 220 -21.35 -3.38 0.56
C VAL A 220 -22.41 -3.42 -0.54
N ALA A 221 -22.25 -4.35 -1.47
CA ALA A 221 -23.15 -4.49 -2.61
C ALA A 221 -23.36 -5.97 -2.98
N ASN A 222 -24.54 -6.31 -3.47
CA ASN A 222 -24.72 -7.55 -4.24
C ASN A 222 -24.39 -7.24 -5.71
N VAL A 223 -23.40 -7.92 -6.27
CA VAL A 223 -22.89 -7.68 -7.62
C VAL A 223 -23.05 -8.91 -8.51
N ARG A 224 -23.20 -8.67 -9.82
CA ARG A 224 -23.01 -9.69 -10.85
C ARG A 224 -21.99 -9.20 -11.87
N PHE A 225 -21.01 -10.03 -12.18
CA PHE A 225 -20.01 -9.71 -13.21
C PHE A 225 -20.56 -10.08 -14.60
N PHE A 226 -20.64 -9.09 -15.48
CA PHE A 226 -21.01 -9.25 -16.88
C PHE A 226 -19.77 -9.06 -17.75
N GLY A 227 -19.28 -10.13 -18.38
CA GLY A 227 -18.02 -10.07 -19.15
C GLY A 227 -16.82 -9.68 -18.28
N GLY A 228 -16.81 -10.11 -17.01
CA GLY A 228 -15.75 -9.77 -16.05
C GLY A 228 -15.89 -8.39 -15.41
N ILE A 229 -16.96 -7.65 -15.67
CA ILE A 229 -17.18 -6.29 -15.15
C ILE A 229 -18.41 -6.24 -14.23
N ALA A 230 -18.25 -5.69 -13.03
CA ALA A 230 -19.34 -5.29 -12.15
C ALA A 230 -19.28 -3.78 -11.90
N ARG A 231 -20.43 -3.11 -11.84
CA ARG A 231 -20.54 -1.65 -11.74
C ARG A 231 -21.52 -1.30 -10.64
N VAL A 232 -21.09 -0.53 -9.65
CA VAL A 232 -21.85 -0.18 -8.45
C VAL A 232 -22.04 1.32 -8.37
N ALA A 233 -23.25 1.80 -8.65
CA ALA A 233 -23.60 3.22 -8.58
C ALA A 233 -23.85 3.62 -7.12
N VAL A 234 -22.84 4.18 -6.47
CA VAL A 234 -22.84 4.44 -5.02
C VAL A 234 -23.73 5.64 -4.67
N SER A 235 -23.66 6.70 -5.48
CA SER A 235 -24.36 7.97 -5.23
C SER A 235 -25.85 7.96 -5.57
N ASP A 236 -26.33 6.93 -6.26
CA ASP A 236 -27.73 6.88 -6.75
C ASP A 236 -28.69 6.25 -5.73
N GLU A 237 -28.16 5.60 -4.71
CA GLU A 237 -28.92 4.91 -3.69
C GLU A 237 -28.80 5.62 -2.33
N PRO A 238 -29.83 5.56 -1.46
CA PRO A 238 -29.75 6.14 -0.14
C PRO A 238 -28.64 5.50 0.70
N ALA A 239 -27.90 6.33 1.45
CA ALA A 239 -26.86 5.87 2.36
C ALA A 239 -27.40 4.80 3.34
N GLY A 240 -26.61 3.74 3.55
CA GLY A 240 -26.95 2.65 4.47
C GLY A 240 -27.88 1.57 3.89
N THR A 241 -28.35 1.72 2.65
CA THR A 241 -29.05 0.64 1.94
C THR A 241 -28.07 -0.33 1.30
N LEU A 242 -28.48 -1.60 1.18
CA LEU A 242 -27.70 -2.58 0.45
C LEU A 242 -27.83 -2.30 -1.05
N LEU A 243 -26.71 -2.03 -1.71
CA LEU A 243 -26.67 -1.76 -3.13
C LEU A 243 -26.89 -3.05 -3.94
N GLU A 244 -27.84 -3.04 -4.88
CA GLU A 244 -28.12 -4.18 -5.78
C GLU A 244 -27.62 -3.91 -7.20
N ALA A 245 -26.33 -4.15 -7.42
CA ALA A 245 -25.65 -4.03 -8.70
C ALA A 245 -25.67 -5.35 -9.50
N THR A 246 -26.87 -5.92 -9.68
CA THR A 246 -27.06 -7.21 -10.37
C THR A 246 -27.61 -7.08 -11.79
N THR A 247 -27.88 -5.85 -12.24
CA THR A 247 -28.24 -5.50 -13.61
C THR A 247 -27.04 -4.94 -14.36
N LYS A 248 -27.02 -5.07 -15.68
CA LYS A 248 -25.93 -4.55 -16.50
C LYS A 248 -26.08 -3.04 -16.68
N LEU A 249 -25.23 -2.25 -16.03
CA LEU A 249 -25.10 -0.82 -16.27
C LEU A 249 -24.13 -0.58 -17.43
N ALA A 250 -24.62 -0.23 -18.62
CA ALA A 250 -23.77 -0.09 -19.81
C ALA A 250 -23.12 1.31 -19.94
N ASN A 251 -23.83 2.37 -19.53
CA ASN A 251 -23.43 3.75 -19.76
C ASN A 251 -22.73 4.35 -18.52
N VAL A 252 -21.41 4.53 -18.60
CA VAL A 252 -20.61 5.19 -17.55
C VAL A 252 -20.55 6.71 -17.70
N ALA A 253 -20.90 7.24 -18.88
CA ALA A 253 -20.81 8.67 -19.18
C ALA A 253 -21.76 9.53 -18.32
N ALA A 254 -22.78 8.92 -17.70
CA ALA A 254 -23.64 9.61 -16.74
C ALA A 254 -22.93 9.93 -15.40
N TYR A 255 -21.75 9.37 -15.17
CA TYR A 255 -20.95 9.58 -13.96
C TYR A 255 -19.65 10.33 -14.28
N ASP A 256 -19.04 10.09 -15.43
CA ASP A 256 -17.77 10.71 -15.82
C ASP A 256 -17.83 12.24 -15.77
N GLY A 257 -16.93 12.86 -14.98
CA GLY A 257 -16.84 14.32 -14.83
C GLY A 257 -17.93 14.95 -13.95
N HIS A 258 -18.83 14.16 -13.36
CA HIS A 258 -19.88 14.65 -12.47
C HIS A 258 -19.43 14.65 -11.00
N ALA A 259 -19.52 15.81 -10.34
CA ALA A 259 -19.02 16.02 -8.98
C ALA A 259 -19.90 15.39 -7.89
N ASP A 260 -21.18 15.19 -8.20
CA ASP A 260 -22.24 14.64 -7.34
C ASP A 260 -22.51 13.15 -7.57
N LYS A 261 -21.79 12.54 -8.52
CA LYS A 261 -21.96 11.15 -8.92
C LYS A 261 -20.74 10.31 -8.57
N CYS A 262 -20.98 9.09 -8.12
CA CYS A 262 -19.95 8.08 -7.90
C CYS A 262 -20.42 6.72 -8.40
N LEU A 263 -19.64 6.15 -9.31
CA LEU A 263 -19.77 4.79 -9.78
C LEU A 263 -18.43 4.08 -9.61
N LEU A 264 -18.45 2.91 -8.97
CA LEU A 264 -17.28 2.05 -8.85
C LEU A 264 -17.38 0.90 -9.84
N GLU A 265 -16.38 0.79 -10.72
CA GLU A 265 -16.22 -0.28 -11.67
C GLU A 265 -15.18 -1.29 -11.15
N PHE A 266 -15.57 -2.56 -11.09
CA PHE A 266 -14.76 -3.69 -10.67
C PHE A 266 -14.54 -4.61 -11.86
N ARG A 267 -13.29 -4.79 -12.28
CA ARG A 267 -12.91 -5.53 -13.48
C ARG A 267 -11.99 -6.69 -13.17
N LEU A 268 -12.44 -7.90 -13.48
CA LEU A 268 -11.61 -9.09 -13.53
C LEU A 268 -10.81 -9.06 -14.85
N THR A 269 -9.58 -8.57 -14.79
CA THR A 269 -8.77 -8.32 -16.00
C THR A 269 -7.85 -9.47 -16.37
N GLU A 270 -7.27 -10.12 -15.37
CA GLU A 270 -6.36 -11.27 -15.51
C GLU A 270 -6.65 -12.26 -14.37
N PRO A 271 -6.17 -13.53 -14.46
CA PRO A 271 -6.21 -14.43 -13.32
C PRO A 271 -5.67 -13.76 -12.07
N GLU A 272 -6.41 -13.91 -10.96
CA GLU A 272 -6.02 -13.38 -9.65
C GLU A 272 -5.93 -11.84 -9.56
N THR A 273 -6.50 -11.11 -10.52
CA THR A 273 -6.38 -9.65 -10.60
C THR A 273 -7.76 -8.99 -10.70
N LEU A 274 -7.97 -7.96 -9.88
CA LEU A 274 -9.16 -7.13 -9.86
C LEU A 274 -8.74 -5.67 -10.00
N ASP A 275 -9.06 -5.03 -11.11
CA ASP A 275 -8.88 -3.60 -11.29
C ASP A 275 -10.14 -2.87 -10.81
N VAL A 276 -9.96 -1.83 -10.01
CA VAL A 276 -11.03 -0.98 -9.49
C VAL A 276 -10.83 0.43 -10.00
N ALA A 277 -11.89 1.05 -10.52
CA ALA A 277 -11.90 2.40 -11.04
C ALA A 277 -13.14 3.16 -10.60
N THR A 278 -12.96 4.43 -10.26
CA THR A 278 -13.99 5.37 -9.87
C THR A 278 -14.34 6.26 -11.05
N HIS A 279 -15.63 6.30 -11.38
CA HIS A 279 -16.20 7.22 -12.35
C HIS A 279 -16.99 8.31 -11.62
N GLY A 280 -16.74 9.56 -12.00
CA GLY A 280 -17.26 10.75 -11.31
C GLY A 280 -16.33 11.22 -10.20
N SER A 281 -16.88 11.42 -9.01
CA SER A 281 -16.20 12.05 -7.88
C SER A 281 -16.07 11.10 -6.70
N VAL A 282 -14.83 10.93 -6.24
CA VAL A 282 -14.51 10.17 -5.02
C VAL A 282 -15.26 10.71 -3.80
N ASN A 283 -15.48 12.03 -3.73
CA ASN A 283 -16.23 12.66 -2.64
C ASN A 283 -17.71 12.23 -2.65
N ALA A 284 -18.29 12.01 -3.83
CA ALA A 284 -19.67 11.54 -3.96
C ALA A 284 -19.84 10.06 -3.58
N CYS A 285 -18.74 9.30 -3.42
CA CYS A 285 -18.78 7.94 -2.91
C CYS A 285 -19.03 7.89 -1.38
N GLY A 286 -18.95 9.03 -0.69
CA GLY A 286 -19.12 9.10 0.77
C GLY A 286 -17.95 8.52 1.56
N PHE A 287 -16.78 8.38 0.92
CA PHE A 287 -15.56 7.89 1.59
C PHE A 287 -14.89 8.98 2.43
N GLY A 288 -14.07 8.54 3.40
CA GLY A 288 -13.28 9.44 4.21
C GLY A 288 -12.26 10.26 3.40
N PRO A 289 -11.64 11.28 4.01
CA PRO A 289 -10.70 12.17 3.33
C PRO A 289 -9.56 11.40 2.64
N LYS A 290 -9.31 11.73 1.37
CA LYS A 290 -8.23 11.16 0.52
C LYS A 290 -8.34 9.64 0.26
N VAL A 291 -9.41 8.99 0.70
CA VAL A 291 -9.65 7.58 0.42
C VAL A 291 -10.05 7.44 -1.04
N THR A 292 -9.36 6.57 -1.77
CA THR A 292 -9.74 6.16 -3.12
C THR A 292 -9.89 4.65 -3.20
N ALA A 293 -10.81 4.20 -4.05
CA ALA A 293 -10.96 2.79 -4.41
C ALA A 293 -10.07 2.40 -5.60
N ASP A 294 -9.50 3.39 -6.30
CA ASP A 294 -8.79 3.16 -7.56
C ASP A 294 -7.52 2.38 -7.34
N GLY A 295 -7.32 1.33 -8.14
CA GLY A 295 -6.10 0.57 -8.11
C GLY A 295 -6.26 -0.85 -8.61
N ARG A 296 -5.14 -1.53 -8.66
CA ARG A 296 -5.07 -2.95 -8.98
C ARG A 296 -4.95 -3.76 -7.69
N TYR A 297 -5.90 -4.66 -7.50
CA TYR A 297 -5.97 -5.56 -6.36
C TYR A 297 -5.61 -6.97 -6.81
N TYR A 298 -4.93 -7.70 -5.95
CA TYR A 298 -4.46 -9.05 -6.24
C TYR A 298 -5.06 -10.05 -5.26
N LEU A 299 -5.32 -11.26 -5.75
CA LEU A 299 -5.82 -12.35 -4.94
C LEU A 299 -4.93 -12.58 -3.71
N LYS A 300 -5.56 -12.62 -2.53
CA LYS A 300 -4.90 -13.01 -1.28
C LYS A 300 -5.69 -14.15 -0.64
N THR A 301 -5.02 -15.27 -0.40
CA THR A 301 -5.56 -16.50 0.18
C THR A 301 -4.99 -16.70 1.57
N GLY A 302 -5.85 -16.96 2.56
CA GLY A 302 -5.43 -17.08 3.96
C GLY A 302 -5.16 -15.72 4.59
N SER A 303 -5.80 -15.50 5.75
CA SER A 303 -5.59 -14.36 6.65
C SER A 303 -4.66 -14.76 7.78
#